data_AF-A0A7Y6E4N4-F1
#
_entry.id   AF-A0A7Y6E4N4-F1
#
_cell.length_a   1.000
_cell.length_b   1.000
_cell.length_c   1.000
_cell.angle_alpha   90.00
_cell.angle_beta   90.00
_cell.angle_gamma   90.00
#
_symmetry.space_group_name_H-M   'P 1'
#
loop_
_entity.id
_entity.type
_entity.pdbx_description
1 polymer ?
#
loop_
_entity_poly.entity_id
_entity_poly.type
_entity_poly.pdbx_seq_one_letter_code
_entity_poly.pdbx_strand_id
1 'polypeptide(L)'
;MEPISAALLGAIARGAGGDAGHEAWAALRALVRRPSPRSGTSGDAALTALEGAPDDPVRAEVVSQVLSARAHTDPEFGDELAEWARKAAKAASTPG
;
A
#
# COMPACT_ATOMS: atom_id res chain seq x y z
N MET A 1 -8.90 -8.73 -10.02
CA MET A 1 -7.73 -8.55 -9.13
C MET A 1 -8.27 -8.42 -7.72
N GLU A 2 -7.79 -9.22 -6.76
CA GLU A 2 -8.23 -9.03 -5.38
C GLU A 2 -7.68 -7.70 -4.86
N PRO A 3 -8.52 -6.81 -4.30
CA PRO A 3 -8.06 -5.54 -3.75
C PRO A 3 -7.12 -5.78 -2.57
N ILE A 4 -6.12 -4.92 -2.41
CA ILE A 4 -5.28 -4.92 -1.20
C ILE A 4 -6.19 -4.73 0.02
N SER A 5 -6.01 -5.58 1.03
CA SER A 5 -6.74 -5.45 2.27
C SER A 5 -6.31 -4.19 3.03
N ALA A 6 -7.28 -3.37 3.43
CA ALA A 6 -7.06 -2.23 4.32
C ALA A 6 -6.39 -2.66 5.65
N ALA A 7 -6.70 -3.86 6.14
CA ALA A 7 -6.08 -4.40 7.34
C ALA A 7 -4.57 -4.66 7.15
N LEU A 8 -4.14 -5.14 5.97
CA LEU A 8 -2.72 -5.32 5.65
C LEU A 8 -2.01 -3.96 5.57
N LEU A 9 -2.65 -2.95 4.96
CA LEU A 9 -2.11 -1.59 4.90
C LEU A 9 -1.92 -0.99 6.29
N GLY A 10 -2.92 -1.09 7.16
CA GLY A 10 -2.80 -0.62 8.55
C GLY A 10 -1.73 -1.36 9.34
N ALA A 11 -1.65 -2.69 9.19
CA ALA A 11 -0.63 -3.49 9.85
C ALA A 11 0.79 -3.07 9.44
N ILE A 12 1.06 -2.93 8.14
CA ILE A 12 2.36 -2.52 7.61
C ILE A 12 2.68 -1.06 7.95
N ALA A 13 1.70 -0.16 7.87
CA ALA A 13 1.87 1.25 8.26
C ALA A 13 2.21 1.41 9.75
N ARG A 14 1.71 0.50 10.60
CA ARG A 14 2.06 0.41 12.02
C ARG A 14 3.45 -0.21 12.28
N GLY A 15 4.09 -0.79 11.26
CA GLY A 15 5.36 -1.51 11.39
C GLY A 15 5.20 -2.97 11.84
N ALA A 16 4.05 -3.61 11.57
CA ALA A 16 3.90 -5.05 11.81
C ALA A 16 4.95 -5.84 11.00
N GLY A 17 5.70 -6.71 11.68
CA GLY A 17 6.86 -7.40 11.09
C GLY A 17 8.20 -6.67 11.25
N GLY A 18 8.27 -5.61 12.07
CA GLY A 18 9.52 -4.90 12.35
C GLY A 18 10.11 -4.24 11.11
N ASP A 19 11.44 -4.35 10.92
CA ASP A 19 12.14 -3.81 9.75
C ASP A 19 11.54 -4.28 8.41
N ALA A 20 11.06 -5.53 8.33
CA ALA A 20 10.44 -6.06 7.12
C ALA A 20 9.10 -5.35 6.80
N GLY A 21 8.36 -4.92 7.81
CA GLY A 21 7.16 -4.10 7.65
C GLY A 21 7.51 -2.68 7.17
N HIS A 22 8.56 -2.08 7.75
CA HIS A 22 9.04 -0.76 7.32
C HIS A 22 9.57 -0.78 5.87
N GLU A 23 10.29 -1.82 5.47
CA GLU A 23 10.77 -2.01 4.10
C GLU A 23 9.59 -2.18 3.12
N ALA A 24 8.59 -2.99 3.50
CA ALA A 24 7.37 -3.12 2.71
C ALA A 24 6.63 -1.78 2.57
N TRP A 25 6.52 -0.98 3.64
CA TRP A 25 5.91 0.34 3.58
C TRP A 25 6.68 1.30 2.64
N ALA A 26 8.02 1.31 2.73
CA ALA A 26 8.87 2.11 1.86
C ALA A 26 8.73 1.73 0.38
N ALA A 27 8.67 0.41 0.09
CA ALA A 27 8.46 -0.10 -1.26
C ALA A 27 7.09 0.35 -1.83
N LEU A 28 6.03 0.32 -1.01
CA LEU A 28 4.72 0.82 -1.43
C LEU A 28 4.76 2.32 -1.77
N ARG A 29 5.41 3.14 -0.94
CA ARG A 29 5.55 4.57 -1.21
C ARG A 29 6.36 4.85 -2.48
N ALA A 30 7.36 4.03 -2.78
CA ALA A 30 8.12 4.14 -4.02
C ALA A 30 7.25 3.81 -5.25
N LEU A 31 6.47 2.74 -5.19
CA LEU A 31 5.50 2.36 -6.22
C LEU A 31 4.48 3.47 -6.49
N VAL A 32 3.93 4.07 -5.42
CA VAL A 32 2.89 5.10 -5.54
C VAL A 32 3.45 6.44 -6.00
N ARG A 33 4.70 6.78 -5.64
CA ARG A 33 5.39 7.97 -6.17
C ARG A 33 5.80 7.85 -7.63
N ARG A 34 5.80 6.65 -8.21
CA ARG A 34 6.10 6.46 -9.63
C ARG A 34 5.12 7.31 -10.45
N PRO A 35 5.59 8.18 -11.35
CA PRO A 35 4.69 8.98 -12.18
C PRO A 35 3.89 8.04 -13.09
N SER A 36 2.56 8.03 -12.95
CA SER A 36 1.70 7.31 -13.90
C SER A 36 1.29 8.27 -15.01
N PRO A 37 1.48 7.91 -16.29
CA PRO A 37 1.10 8.76 -17.41
C PRO A 37 -0.42 8.99 -17.53
N ARG A 38 -1.24 8.21 -16.79
CA ARG A 38 -2.71 8.28 -16.83
C ARG A 38 -3.38 8.81 -15.57
N SER A 39 -2.65 8.95 -14.46
CA SER A 39 -3.21 9.42 -13.20
C SER A 39 -2.36 10.56 -12.65
N GLY A 40 -2.80 11.80 -12.90
CA GLY A 40 -2.15 13.00 -12.38
C GLY A 40 -2.31 13.20 -10.87
N THR A 41 -3.05 12.32 -10.19
CA THR A 41 -3.23 12.36 -8.74
C THR A 41 -2.37 11.28 -8.10
N SER A 42 -1.26 11.69 -7.50
CA SER A 42 -0.37 10.80 -6.76
C SER A 42 -1.11 10.31 -5.50
N GLY A 43 -1.26 8.99 -5.35
CA GLY A 43 -1.85 8.38 -4.15
C GLY A 43 -1.06 8.65 -2.86
N ASP A 44 0.09 9.33 -2.97
CA ASP A 44 1.00 9.72 -1.89
C ASP A 44 0.31 10.49 -0.74
N ALA A 45 -0.67 11.33 -1.04
CA ALA A 45 -1.42 12.06 -0.01
C ALA A 45 -2.23 11.10 0.90
N ALA A 46 -2.84 10.07 0.33
CA ALA A 46 -3.58 9.07 1.09
C ALA A 46 -2.63 8.20 1.94
N LEU A 47 -1.46 7.82 1.40
CA LEU A 47 -0.44 7.11 2.17
C LEU A 47 0.12 7.93 3.33
N THR A 48 0.40 9.21 3.10
CA THR A 48 0.89 10.11 4.15
C THR A 48 -0.16 10.32 5.24
N ALA A 49 -1.45 10.37 4.87
CA ALA A 49 -2.53 10.38 5.84
C ALA A 49 -2.57 9.07 6.66
N LEU A 50 -2.43 7.90 6.03
CA LEU A 50 -2.42 6.62 6.74
C LEU A 50 -1.21 6.47 7.65
N GLU A 51 -0.03 6.95 7.24
CA GLU A 51 1.17 6.96 8.09
C GLU A 51 0.99 7.79 9.38
N GLY A 52 0.28 8.92 9.29
CA GLY A 52 -0.03 9.74 10.46
C GLY A 52 -1.09 9.13 11.39
N ALA A 53 -1.87 8.16 10.93
CA ALA A 53 -2.90 7.48 11.71
C ALA A 53 -3.07 6.02 11.21
N PRO A 54 -2.09 5.13 11.53
CA PRO A 54 -2.06 3.77 10.98
C PRO A 54 -3.19 2.87 11.51
N ASP A 55 -3.76 3.21 12.67
CA ASP A 55 -4.93 2.54 13.27
C ASP A 55 -6.27 3.09 12.77
N ASP A 56 -6.29 4.04 11.82
CA ASP A 56 -7.53 4.58 11.24
C ASP A 56 -8.00 3.70 10.07
N PRO A 57 -9.04 2.85 10.27
CA PRO A 57 -9.52 1.94 9.23
C PRO A 57 -10.10 2.69 8.02
N VAL A 58 -10.62 3.91 8.22
CA VAL A 58 -11.17 4.72 7.13
C VAL A 58 -10.06 5.16 6.20
N ARG A 59 -8.91 5.58 6.74
CA ARG A 59 -7.75 5.96 5.92
C ARG A 59 -7.17 4.76 5.17
N ALA A 60 -7.11 3.60 5.81
CA ALA A 60 -6.64 2.38 5.16
C ALA A 60 -7.54 1.97 3.98
N GLU A 61 -8.86 2.10 4.14
CA GLU A 61 -9.83 1.85 3.09
C GLU A 61 -9.70 2.84 1.93
N VAL A 62 -9.53 4.14 2.22
CA VAL A 62 -9.29 5.17 1.21
C VAL A 62 -8.02 4.86 0.40
N VAL A 63 -6.93 4.48 1.06
CA VAL A 63 -5.69 4.07 0.38
C VAL A 63 -5.96 2.85 -0.53
N SER A 64 -6.64 1.83 -0.04
CA SER A 64 -6.98 0.65 -0.84
C SER A 64 -7.78 1.00 -2.11
N GLN A 65 -8.78 1.88 -1.98
CA GLN A 65 -9.59 2.34 -3.11
C GLN A 65 -8.77 3.13 -4.13
N VAL A 66 -7.91 4.06 -3.69
CA VAL A 66 -7.04 4.85 -4.58
C VAL A 66 -6.07 3.94 -5.34
N LEU A 67 -5.47 2.95 -4.66
CA LEU A 67 -4.58 1.98 -5.28
C LEU A 67 -5.32 1.09 -6.28
N SER A 68 -6.52 0.63 -5.93
CA SER A 68 -7.36 -0.18 -6.82
C SER A 68 -7.80 0.59 -8.06
N ALA A 69 -8.21 1.84 -7.92
CA ALA A 69 -8.56 2.70 -9.06
C ALA A 69 -7.36 2.89 -10.00
N ARG A 70 -6.16 3.10 -9.44
CA ARG A 70 -4.93 3.20 -10.23
C ARG A 70 -4.62 1.90 -10.96
N ALA A 71 -4.70 0.76 -10.29
CA ALA A 71 -4.47 -0.56 -10.89
C ALA A 71 -5.44 -0.88 -12.06
N HIS A 72 -6.66 -0.33 -12.03
CA HIS A 72 -7.60 -0.45 -13.16
C HIS A 72 -7.17 0.38 -14.38
N THR A 73 -6.55 1.54 -14.17
CA THR A 73 -6.06 2.41 -15.25
C THR A 73 -4.64 2.07 -15.73
N ASP A 74 -3.89 1.36 -14.90
CA ASP A 74 -2.47 1.06 -15.04
C ASP A 74 -2.22 -0.41 -14.65
N PRO A 75 -2.31 -1.35 -15.63
CA PRO A 75 -2.19 -2.78 -15.36
C PRO A 75 -0.82 -3.18 -14.82
N GLU A 76 0.26 -2.53 -15.28
CA GLU A 76 1.62 -2.77 -14.81
C GLU A 76 1.72 -2.43 -13.32
N PHE A 77 1.16 -1.29 -12.92
CA PHE A 77 1.04 -0.93 -11.50
C PHE A 77 0.21 -1.96 -10.73
N GLY A 78 -0.88 -2.48 -11.30
CA GLY A 78 -1.70 -3.52 -10.68
C GLY A 78 -0.92 -4.81 -10.38
N ASP A 79 -0.07 -5.25 -11.32
CA ASP A 79 0.78 -6.43 -11.15
C ASP A 79 1.87 -6.20 -10.09
N GLU A 80 2.56 -5.05 -10.15
CA GLU A 80 3.57 -4.67 -9.14
C GLU A 80 2.95 -4.57 -7.73
N LEU A 81 1.74 -4.01 -7.64
CA LEU A 81 0.99 -3.85 -6.41
C LEU A 81 0.56 -5.20 -5.81
N ALA A 82 0.13 -6.14 -6.65
CA ALA A 82 -0.24 -7.50 -6.22
C ALA A 82 0.99 -8.28 -5.72
N GLU A 83 2.14 -8.12 -6.38
CA GLU A 83 3.40 -8.71 -5.93
C GLU A 83 3.84 -8.13 -4.58
N TRP A 84 3.76 -6.81 -4.45
CA TRP A 84 4.01 -6.13 -3.18
C TRP A 84 3.12 -6.66 -2.06
N ALA A 85 1.81 -6.79 -2.30
CA ALA A 85 0.86 -7.25 -1.28
C ALA A 85 1.19 -8.65 -0.76
N ARG A 86 1.63 -9.56 -1.65
CA ARG A 86 2.08 -10.90 -1.27
C ARG A 86 3.34 -10.88 -0.41
N LYS A 87 4.30 -10.01 -0.73
CA LYS A 87 5.52 -9.82 0.06
C LYS A 87 5.22 -9.22 1.44
N ALA A 88 4.38 -8.18 1.46
CA ALA A 88 3.93 -7.50 2.67
C ALA A 88 3.18 -8.46 3.62
N ALA A 89 2.28 -9.30 3.10
CA ALA A 89 1.56 -10.29 3.90
C ALA A 89 2.51 -11.30 4.56
N LYS A 90 3.57 -11.74 3.85
CA LYS A 90 4.62 -12.59 4.44
C LYS A 90 5.41 -11.86 5.52
N ALA A 91 5.77 -10.59 5.30
CA ALA A 91 6.48 -9.77 6.28
C ALA A 91 5.65 -9.59 7.57
N ALA A 92 4.36 -9.26 7.44
CA ALA A 92 3.45 -9.10 8.58
C ALA A 92 3.18 -10.42 9.33
N SER A 93 3.29 -11.56 8.66
CA SER A 93 3.10 -12.90 9.25
C SER A 93 4.37 -13.47 9.89
N THR A 94 5.52 -12.83 9.72
CA THR A 94 6.79 -13.28 10.30
C THR A 94 6.97 -12.60 11.66
N PRO A 95 6.81 -13.32 12.79
CA PRO A 95 7.17 -12.78 14.09
C PRO A 95 8.69 -12.62 14.13
N GLY A 96 9.17 -11.38 14.32
CA GLY A 96 10.56 -11.08 14.61
C GLY A 96 10.99 -11.58 15.98
#